data_AF-A0AAW2PU40-F1
#
_entry.id   AF-A0AAW2PU40-F1
#
_cell.length_a   1.000
_cell.length_b   1.000
_cell.length_c   1.000
_cell.angle_alpha   90.00
_cell.angle_beta   90.00
_cell.angle_gamma   90.00
#
_symmetry.space_group_name_H-M   'P 1'
#
loop_
_entity.id
_entity.type
_entity.pdbx_description
1 polymer ?
#
loop_
_entity_poly.entity_id
_entity_poly.type
_entity_poly.pdbx_seq_one_letter_code
_entity_poly.pdbx_strand_id
1 'polypeptide(L)'
;MLDKWVTSTIEEASILTDAVDVRVDGVQPEVNLLKRVVGRDKDRAPISKVKVPDPKPFGGARSAKELENFLWDMETYFQVARIPEAEKVSITSIYFTSDAKL
;
A
#
# COMPACT_ATOMS: atom_id res chain seq x y z
N MET A 1 20.73 -8.27 -57.76
CA MET A 1 19.93 -7.10 -57.32
C MET A 1 19.16 -7.43 -56.04
N LEU A 2 18.53 -8.61 -55.96
CA LEU A 2 17.84 -9.13 -54.77
C LEU A 2 18.76 -9.31 -53.55
N ASP A 3 19.96 -9.85 -53.72
CA ASP A 3 20.85 -10.13 -52.58
C ASP A 3 21.25 -8.88 -51.79
N LYS A 4 21.50 -7.75 -52.48
CA LYS A 4 21.84 -6.47 -51.84
C LYS A 4 20.68 -5.90 -51.02
N TRP A 5 19.44 -6.13 -51.46
CA TRP A 5 18.25 -5.68 -50.74
C TRP A 5 18.04 -6.53 -49.49
N VAL A 6 18.17 -7.85 -49.61
CA VAL A 6 18.07 -8.77 -48.47
C VAL A 6 19.10 -8.44 -47.40
N THR A 7 20.37 -8.21 -47.76
CA THR A 7 21.41 -7.86 -46.80
C THR A 7 21.14 -6.51 -46.12
N SER A 8 20.68 -5.50 -46.87
CA SER A 8 20.34 -4.18 -46.32
C SER A 8 19.23 -4.26 -45.27
N THR A 9 18.17 -5.01 -45.56
CA THR A 9 17.04 -5.18 -44.62
C THR A 9 17.46 -5.93 -43.35
N ILE A 10 18.38 -6.88 -43.45
CA ILE A 10 18.92 -7.60 -42.28
C ILE A 10 19.74 -6.66 -41.40
N GLU A 11 20.59 -5.81 -41.99
CA GLU A 11 21.38 -4.81 -41.24
C GLU A 11 20.48 -3.81 -40.52
N GLU A 12 19.45 -3.30 -41.20
CA GLU A 12 18.45 -2.39 -40.59
C GLU A 12 17.72 -3.05 -39.43
N ALA A 13 17.29 -4.31 -39.58
CA ALA A 13 16.64 -5.06 -38.51
C ALA A 13 17.58 -5.30 -37.32
N SER A 14 18.87 -5.51 -37.56
CA SER A 14 19.88 -5.64 -36.50
C SER A 14 20.01 -4.35 -35.70
N ILE A 15 20.13 -3.20 -36.38
CA ILE A 15 20.24 -1.89 -35.73
C ILE A 15 19.00 -1.59 -34.87
N LEU A 16 17.81 -1.91 -35.38
CA LEU A 16 16.57 -1.73 -34.62
C LEU A 16 16.49 -2.64 -33.40
N THR A 17 17.01 -3.87 -33.50
CA THR A 17 17.06 -4.81 -32.37
C THR A 17 17.97 -4.27 -31.27
N ASP A 18 19.18 -3.83 -31.61
CA ASP A 18 20.13 -3.25 -30.66
C ASP A 18 19.55 -2.00 -29.98
N ALA A 19 18.86 -1.14 -30.74
CA ALA A 19 18.22 0.06 -30.20
C ALA A 19 17.09 -0.27 -29.21
N VAL A 20 16.37 -1.37 -29.41
CA VAL A 20 15.34 -1.84 -28.48
C VAL A 20 16.00 -2.38 -27.20
N ASP A 21 17.06 -3.18 -27.31
CA ASP A 21 17.77 -3.73 -26.16
C ASP A 21 18.34 -2.62 -25.26
N VAL A 22 18.97 -1.60 -25.85
CA VAL A 22 19.46 -0.42 -25.11
C VAL A 22 18.33 0.28 -24.33
N ARG A 23 17.14 0.38 -24.92
CA ARG A 23 15.99 1.02 -24.26
C ARG A 23 15.40 0.14 -23.16
N VAL A 24 15.34 -1.17 -23.37
CA VAL A 24 14.88 -2.13 -22.36
C VAL A 24 15.80 -2.10 -21.15
N ASP A 25 17.11 -2.17 -21.37
CA ASP A 25 18.13 -2.08 -20.33
C ASP A 25 18.08 -0.74 -19.59
N GLY A 26 17.81 0.36 -20.30
CA GLY A 26 17.64 1.68 -19.71
C GLY A 26 16.46 1.78 -18.74
N VAL A 27 15.34 1.12 -19.03
CA VAL A 27 14.10 1.19 -18.21
C VAL A 27 14.08 0.14 -17.09
N GLN A 28 14.85 -0.94 -17.21
CA GLN A 28 14.87 -2.05 -16.26
C GLN A 28 15.18 -1.64 -14.79
N PRO A 29 16.13 -0.72 -14.51
CA PRO A 29 16.41 -0.26 -13.15
C PRO A 29 15.24 0.48 -12.50
N GLU A 30 14.54 1.32 -13.26
CA GLU A 30 13.38 2.08 -12.78
C GLU A 30 12.22 1.13 -12.44
N VAL A 31 11.96 0.16 -13.31
CA VAL A 31 10.96 -0.89 -13.06
C VAL A 31 11.30 -1.68 -11.79
N ASN A 32 12.58 -2.02 -11.58
CA ASN A 32 13.02 -2.74 -10.39
C ASN A 32 12.89 -1.89 -9.12
N LEU A 33 13.13 -0.59 -9.20
CA LEU A 33 12.92 0.34 -8.08
C LEU A 33 11.43 0.44 -7.73
N LEU A 34 10.57 0.62 -8.73
CA LEU A 34 9.11 0.69 -8.54
C LEU A 34 8.58 -0.60 -7.93
N LYS A 35 8.98 -1.78 -8.45
CA LYS A 35 8.62 -3.08 -7.86
C LYS A 35 9.03 -3.18 -6.39
N ARG A 36 10.20 -2.66 -6.00
CA ARG A 36 10.66 -2.62 -4.60
C ARG A 36 9.88 -1.64 -3.73
N VAL A 37 9.46 -0.49 -4.28
CA VAL A 37 8.62 0.48 -3.54
C VAL A 37 7.23 -0.08 -3.32
N VAL A 38 6.61 -0.63 -4.36
CA VAL A 38 5.28 -1.24 -4.30
C VAL A 38 5.27 -2.49 -3.41
N GLY A 39 6.31 -3.32 -3.49
CA GLY A 39 6.48 -4.47 -2.60
C GLY A 39 6.65 -4.08 -1.12
N ARG A 40 7.26 -2.92 -0.84
CA ARG A 40 7.44 -2.40 0.53
C ARG A 40 6.18 -1.81 1.14
N ASP A 41 5.09 -1.63 0.39
CA ASP A 41 3.81 -1.20 0.97
C ASP A 41 3.20 -2.31 1.85
N LYS A 42 3.59 -3.57 1.60
CA LYS A 42 3.24 -4.70 2.47
C LYS A 42 4.07 -4.80 3.75
N ASP A 43 5.28 -4.23 3.74
CA ASP A 43 6.27 -4.35 4.83
C ASP A 43 6.75 -2.98 5.33
N ARG A 44 5.85 -1.98 5.39
CA ARG A 44 6.21 -0.65 5.88
C ARG A 44 6.38 -0.74 7.40
N ALA A 45 7.63 -0.98 7.82
CA ALA A 45 8.10 -0.98 9.20
C ALA A 45 7.45 0.16 10.02
N PRO A 46 7.11 -0.10 11.30
CA PRO A 46 6.25 0.79 12.08
C PRO A 46 6.85 2.19 12.13
N ILE A 47 6.03 3.21 11.84
CA ILE A 47 6.44 4.60 12.06
C ILE A 47 6.67 4.77 13.54
N SER A 48 7.93 4.99 13.91
CA SER A 48 8.38 5.54 15.19
C SER A 48 8.01 4.71 16.43
N LYS A 49 8.92 4.68 17.40
CA LYS A 49 8.76 3.99 18.69
C LYS A 49 7.74 4.66 19.61
N VAL A 50 6.85 5.50 19.07
CA VAL A 50 5.77 6.15 19.82
C VAL A 50 4.69 5.10 20.01
N LYS A 51 4.52 4.64 21.25
CA LYS A 51 3.37 3.81 21.59
C LYS A 51 2.11 4.62 21.34
N VAL A 52 1.27 4.15 20.42
CA VAL A 52 -0.08 4.70 20.24
C VAL A 52 -0.87 4.35 21.50
N PRO A 53 -1.46 5.33 22.20
CA PRO A 53 -2.34 5.05 23.33
C PRO A 53 -3.56 4.27 22.88
N ASP A 54 -4.02 3.33 23.70
CA ASP A 54 -5.25 2.60 23.44
C ASP A 54 -6.49 3.53 23.59
N PRO A 55 -7.50 3.39 22.71
CA PRO A 55 -8.79 4.07 22.84
C PRO A 55 -9.51 3.74 24.14
N LYS A 56 -10.38 4.66 24.58
CA LYS A 56 -11.28 4.40 25.70
C LYS A 56 -12.37 3.40 25.27
N PRO A 57 -12.61 2.32 26.04
CA PRO A 57 -13.73 1.41 25.74
C PRO A 57 -15.10 2.08 25.88
N PHE A 58 -16.04 1.70 25.02
CA PHE A 58 -17.42 2.17 25.04
C PHE A 58 -18.33 1.14 25.72
N GLY A 59 -18.95 1.57 26.82
CA GLY A 59 -19.77 0.71 27.69
C GLY A 59 -21.28 0.72 27.39
N GLY A 60 -21.72 1.31 26.26
CA GLY A 60 -23.14 1.33 25.88
C GLY A 60 -23.94 2.51 26.42
N ALA A 61 -23.28 3.60 26.81
CA ALA A 61 -23.98 4.81 27.25
C ALA A 61 -24.94 5.31 26.16
N ARG A 62 -26.21 5.58 26.54
CA ARG A 62 -27.23 6.15 25.64
C ARG A 62 -27.04 7.66 25.45
N SER A 63 -25.83 8.05 25.06
CA SER A 63 -25.38 9.43 24.87
C SER A 63 -24.73 9.55 23.50
N ALA A 64 -25.34 10.35 22.61
CA ALA A 64 -24.79 10.59 21.27
C ALA A 64 -23.36 11.14 21.34
N LYS A 65 -23.10 12.05 22.28
CA LYS A 65 -21.77 12.63 22.51
C LYS A 65 -20.72 11.59 22.89
N GLU A 66 -21.07 10.63 23.75
CA GLU A 66 -20.13 9.57 24.13
C GLU A 66 -19.85 8.61 22.98
N LEU A 67 -20.87 8.30 22.18
CA LEU A 67 -20.70 7.50 20.98
C LEU A 67 -19.83 8.20 19.93
N GLU A 68 -20.06 9.49 19.68
CA GLU A 68 -19.25 10.30 18.75
C GLU A 68 -17.79 10.37 19.19
N ASN A 69 -17.54 10.62 20.49
CA ASN A 69 -16.18 10.63 21.03
C ASN A 69 -15.48 9.27 20.83
N PHE A 70 -16.18 8.17 21.10
CA PHE A 70 -15.64 6.84 20.87
C PHE A 70 -15.26 6.61 19.40
N LEU A 71 -16.14 6.96 18.47
CA LEU A 71 -15.87 6.80 17.03
C LEU A 71 -14.68 7.66 16.58
N TRP A 72 -14.56 8.89 17.10
CA TRP A 72 -13.43 9.77 16.81
C TRP A 72 -12.11 9.22 17.37
N ASP A 73 -12.11 8.68 18.59
CA ASP A 73 -10.96 8.03 19.20
C ASP A 73 -10.51 6.80 18.41
N MET A 74 -11.46 5.97 17.95
CA MET A 74 -11.17 4.79 17.13
C MET A 74 -10.60 5.15 15.76
N GLU A 75 -11.18 6.14 15.06
CA GLU A 75 -10.68 6.58 13.75
C GLU A 75 -9.25 7.16 13.88
N THR A 76 -9.02 7.98 14.90
CA THR A 76 -7.68 8.53 15.18
C THR A 76 -6.69 7.41 15.49
N TYR A 77 -7.07 6.44 16.31
CA TYR A 77 -6.24 5.27 16.62
C TYR A 77 -5.88 4.49 15.35
N PHE A 78 -6.84 4.20 14.47
CA PHE A 78 -6.57 3.49 13.23
C PHE A 78 -5.61 4.23 12.30
N GLN A 79 -5.74 5.56 12.21
CA GLN A 79 -4.86 6.39 11.40
C GLN A 79 -3.43 6.39 11.94
N VAL A 80 -3.25 6.55 13.26
CA VAL A 80 -1.94 6.63 13.88
C VAL A 80 -1.28 5.24 13.96
N ALA A 81 -2.04 4.20 14.32
CA ALA A 81 -1.57 2.82 14.39
C ALA A 81 -1.49 2.11 13.03
N ARG A 82 -1.93 2.77 11.94
CA ARG A 82 -1.95 2.24 10.56
C ARG A 82 -2.65 0.89 10.45
N ILE A 83 -3.81 0.78 11.10
CA ILE A 83 -4.61 -0.44 11.07
C ILE A 83 -5.22 -0.64 9.66
N PRO A 84 -5.08 -1.83 9.04
CA PRO A 84 -5.72 -2.14 7.77
C PRO A 84 -7.25 -2.06 7.85
N GLU A 85 -7.90 -1.59 6.78
CA GLU A 85 -9.36 -1.45 6.71
C GLU A 85 -10.11 -2.75 7.05
N ALA A 86 -9.59 -3.89 6.59
CA ALA A 86 -10.16 -5.21 6.84
C ALA A 86 -10.19 -5.61 8.33
N GLU A 87 -9.36 -4.99 9.17
CA GLU A 87 -9.24 -5.31 10.59
C GLU A 87 -10.01 -4.33 11.49
N LYS A 88 -10.36 -3.14 10.99
CA LYS A 88 -10.99 -2.07 11.78
C LYS A 88 -12.23 -2.54 12.53
N VAL A 89 -13.15 -3.22 11.84
CA VAL A 89 -14.40 -3.71 12.47
C VAL A 89 -14.11 -4.70 13.59
N SER A 90 -13.20 -5.67 13.36
CA SER A 90 -12.83 -6.64 14.40
C SER A 90 -12.17 -5.97 15.59
N ILE A 91 -11.32 -4.96 15.39
CA ILE A 91 -10.66 -4.25 16.48
C ILE A 91 -11.65 -3.38 17.26
N THR A 92 -12.55 -2.65 16.58
CA THR A 92 -13.61 -1.86 17.24
C THR A 92 -14.44 -2.72 18.19
N SER A 93 -14.73 -3.97 17.82
CA SER A 93 -15.49 -4.89 18.66
C SER A 93 -14.82 -5.21 20.01
N ILE A 94 -13.48 -5.14 20.07
CA ILE A 94 -12.70 -5.40 21.29
C ILE A 94 -12.91 -4.26 22.31
N TYR A 95 -13.17 -3.05 21.83
CA TYR A 95 -13.39 -1.87 22.67
C TYR A 95 -14.85 -1.67 23.08
N PHE A 96 -15.77 -2.55 22.70
CA PHE A 96 -17.11 -2.60 23.28
C PHE A 96 -17.16 -3.40 24.57
N THR A 97 -17.83 -2.85 25.60
CA THR A 97 -17.95 -3.45 26.93
C THR A 97 -19.38 -3.31 27.47
N SER A 98 -19.69 -4.05 28.54
CA SER A 98 -20.99 -3.98 29.24
C SER A 98 -22.18 -4.06 28.27
N ASP A 99 -23.14 -3.14 28.37
CA ASP A 99 -24.36 -3.09 27.55
C ASP A 99 -24.09 -2.85 26.05
N ALA A 100 -22.88 -2.41 25.68
CA ALA A 100 -22.47 -2.32 24.27
C ALA A 100 -21.96 -3.65 23.71
N LYS A 101 -21.63 -4.63 24.56
CA LYS A 101 -21.21 -5.96 24.15
C LYS A 101 -22.43 -6.88 24.16
N LEU A 102 -22.67 -7.56 23.02
CA LEU A 102 -23.80 -8.48 22.82
C LEU A 102 -23.93 -9.53 23.93
#